data_AF-A0A259SL12-F1
#
_entry.id   AF-A0A259SL12-F1
#
_cell.length_a   1.000
_cell.length_b   1.000
_cell.length_c   1.000
_cell.angle_alpha   90.00
_cell.angle_beta   90.00
_cell.angle_gamma   90.00
#
_symmetry.space_group_name_H-M   'P 1'
#
loop_
_entity.id
_entity.type
_entity.pdbx_description
1 polymer ?
#
loop_
_entity_poly.entity_id
_entity_poly.type
_entity_poly.pdbx_seq_one_letter_code
_entity_poly.pdbx_strand_id
1 'polypeptide(L)'
;EVSDQMSFGGFYTMLDEDGHAVSAGYDSHGHVHELHPDSGFRIADFQLPMIDEVKAFVDQVARVVPQVQYVGWDIVVGPDGPVLVEGNWGAGVYENKPSVSGIRTGHKPRYQAAIKF
;
A
#
# COMPACT_ATOMS: atom_id res chain seq x y z
N GLU A 1 9.41 -19.66 -7.76
CA GLU A 1 9.27 -18.18 -7.69
C GLU A 1 8.48 -17.85 -6.44
N VAL A 2 8.82 -16.74 -5.77
CA VAL A 2 8.06 -16.21 -4.63
C VAL A 2 7.50 -14.88 -5.12
N SER A 3 6.20 -14.67 -4.94
CA SER A 3 5.51 -13.43 -5.27
C SER A 3 4.91 -12.87 -3.99
N ASP A 4 5.10 -11.58 -3.77
CA ASP A 4 4.46 -10.79 -2.73
C ASP A 4 3.02 -10.40 -3.09
N GLN A 5 2.63 -10.57 -4.35
CA GLN A 5 1.30 -10.26 -4.84
C GLN A 5 0.24 -11.10 -4.11
N MET A 6 -0.79 -10.42 -3.61
CA MET A 6 -1.89 -11.04 -2.88
C MET A 6 -2.59 -12.15 -3.68
N SER A 7 -2.69 -11.99 -5.00
CA SER A 7 -3.27 -12.99 -5.91
C SER A 7 -2.44 -14.27 -6.07
N PHE A 8 -1.15 -14.24 -5.70
CA PHE A 8 -0.22 -15.37 -5.81
C PHE A 8 0.19 -15.95 -4.44
N GLY A 9 -0.55 -15.60 -3.38
CA GLY A 9 -0.35 -16.14 -2.02
C GLY A 9 0.28 -15.17 -1.03
N GLY A 10 0.61 -13.95 -1.45
CA GLY A 10 0.99 -12.88 -0.54
C GLY A 10 -0.18 -12.35 0.31
N PHE A 11 0.14 -11.51 1.28
CA PHE A 11 -0.83 -10.73 2.04
C PHE A 11 -0.33 -9.30 2.16
N TYR A 12 -1.23 -8.35 2.45
CA TYR A 12 -0.86 -6.98 2.73
C TYR A 12 -1.61 -6.46 3.96
N THR A 13 -1.16 -5.33 4.47
CA THR A 13 -1.88 -4.50 5.43
C THR A 13 -1.94 -3.07 4.90
N MET A 14 -2.93 -2.30 5.36
CA MET A 14 -3.00 -0.88 5.03
C MET A 14 -2.02 -0.11 5.92
N LEU A 15 -1.39 0.91 5.35
CA LEU A 15 -0.60 1.89 6.09
C LEU A 15 -1.40 3.20 6.21
N ASP A 16 -1.20 3.93 7.31
CA ASP A 16 -1.62 5.34 7.37
C ASP A 16 -0.64 6.24 6.60
N GLU A 17 -0.92 7.56 6.60
CA GLU A 17 -0.09 8.52 5.86
C GLU A 17 1.33 8.64 6.42
N ASP A 18 1.57 8.23 7.66
CA ASP A 18 2.88 8.27 8.31
C ASP A 18 3.62 6.92 8.18
N GLY A 19 3.02 5.95 7.49
CA GLY A 19 3.62 4.66 7.17
C GLY A 19 3.42 3.60 8.26
N HIS A 20 2.59 3.86 9.27
CA HIS A 20 2.25 2.87 10.30
C HIS A 20 1.20 1.90 9.77
N ALA A 21 1.39 0.61 10.03
CA ALA A 21 0.36 -0.38 9.76
C ALA A 21 -0.87 -0.16 10.66
N VAL A 22 -2.05 -0.12 10.06
CA VAL A 22 -3.30 0.17 10.79
C VAL A 22 -4.08 -1.09 11.19
N SER A 23 -3.63 -2.27 10.76
CA SER A 23 -4.28 -3.55 11.07
C SER A 23 -3.37 -4.76 10.91
N ALA A 24 -3.90 -5.95 11.26
CA ALA A 24 -3.37 -7.23 10.81
C ALA A 24 -3.35 -7.32 9.27
N GLY A 25 -2.51 -8.21 8.74
CA GLY A 25 -2.46 -8.51 7.32
C GLY A 25 -3.60 -9.43 6.89
N TYR A 26 -3.97 -9.41 5.62
CA TYR A 26 -4.94 -10.37 5.07
C TYR A 26 -4.64 -10.73 3.62
N ASP A 27 -4.99 -11.96 3.25
CA ASP A 27 -4.76 -12.52 1.92
C ASP A 27 -6.03 -12.60 1.07
N SER A 28 -5.86 -13.02 -0.19
CA SER A 28 -6.93 -13.19 -1.17
C SER A 28 -7.95 -14.27 -0.83
N HIS A 29 -7.59 -15.21 0.07
CA HIS A 29 -8.47 -16.27 0.57
C HIS A 29 -9.24 -15.84 1.82
N GLY A 30 -8.98 -14.63 2.32
CA GLY A 30 -9.64 -14.04 3.47
C GLY A 30 -9.04 -14.45 4.81
N HIS A 31 -7.89 -15.13 4.84
CA HIS A 31 -7.17 -15.36 6.09
C HIS A 31 -6.65 -14.04 6.64
N VAL A 32 -6.59 -13.97 7.97
CA VAL A 32 -6.07 -12.83 8.72
C VAL A 32 -4.79 -13.28 9.41
N HIS A 33 -3.74 -12.49 9.22
CA HIS A 33 -2.41 -12.74 9.73
C HIS A 33 -2.10 -11.66 10.77
N GLU A 34 -2.14 -12.00 12.06
CA GLU A 34 -1.74 -11.07 13.13
C GLU A 34 -0.21 -10.93 13.20
N LEU A 35 0.49 -12.04 12.95
CA LEU A 35 1.94 -12.14 12.93
C LEU A 35 2.41 -12.50 11.52
N HIS A 36 3.55 -11.96 11.11
CA HIS A 36 4.21 -12.39 9.88
C HIS A 36 4.65 -13.86 10.01
N PRO A 37 4.36 -14.72 9.02
CA PRO A 37 4.56 -16.17 9.14
C PRO A 37 6.02 -16.57 9.40
N ASP A 38 6.97 -15.87 8.77
CA ASP A 38 8.40 -16.22 8.90
C ASP A 38 9.09 -15.56 10.11
N SER A 39 8.86 -14.26 10.35
CA SER A 39 9.56 -13.51 11.40
C SER A 39 8.83 -13.51 12.75
N GLY A 40 7.55 -13.88 12.78
CA GLY A 40 6.69 -13.76 13.97
C GLY A 40 6.39 -12.30 14.37
N PHE A 41 6.81 -11.31 13.57
CA PHE A 41 6.61 -9.90 13.87
C PHE A 41 5.12 -9.55 13.80
N ARG A 42 4.61 -8.77 14.77
CA ARG A 42 3.21 -8.34 14.77
C ARG A 42 2.98 -7.30 13.68
N ILE A 43 2.17 -7.63 12.68
CA ILE A 43 2.01 -6.80 11.48
C ILE A 43 1.51 -5.39 11.82
N ALA A 44 0.62 -5.27 12.80
CA ALA A 44 0.09 -3.98 13.26
C ALA A 44 1.11 -3.10 14.03
N ASP A 45 2.32 -3.61 14.34
CA ASP A 45 3.42 -2.81 14.89
C ASP A 45 4.39 -2.31 13.81
N PHE A 46 4.13 -2.63 12.53
CA PHE A 46 5.04 -2.27 11.46
C PHE A 46 5.02 -0.77 11.18
N GLN A 47 6.22 -0.20 11.03
CA GLN A 47 6.46 1.14 10.52
C GLN A 47 7.26 1.02 9.23
N LEU A 48 6.75 1.62 8.15
CA LEU A 48 7.50 1.74 6.91
C LEU A 48 8.70 2.69 7.12
N PRO A 49 9.95 2.22 6.99
CA PRO A 49 11.10 3.12 7.00
C PRO A 49 11.05 4.06 5.79
N MET A 50 11.65 5.24 5.94
CA MET A 50 11.85 6.22 4.86
C MET A 50 10.55 6.71 4.19
N ILE A 51 9.46 6.82 4.96
CA ILE A 51 8.15 7.23 4.44
C ILE A 51 8.20 8.60 3.72
N ASP A 52 9.00 9.54 4.22
CA ASP A 52 9.11 10.86 3.62
C ASP A 52 9.87 10.81 2.28
N GLU A 53 10.92 9.99 2.19
CA GLU A 53 11.64 9.72 0.95
C GLU A 53 10.75 8.98 -0.06
N VAL A 54 9.91 8.04 0.38
CA VAL A 54 8.92 7.37 -0.46
C VAL A 54 7.94 8.39 -1.04
N LYS A 55 7.39 9.29 -0.21
CA LYS A 55 6.47 10.35 -0.67
C LYS A 55 7.14 11.27 -1.70
N ALA A 56 8.36 11.72 -1.43
CA ALA A 56 9.12 12.56 -2.35
C ALA A 56 9.43 11.84 -3.67
N PHE A 57 9.78 10.56 -3.60
CA PHE A 57 10.06 9.72 -4.76
C PHE A 57 8.81 9.52 -5.63
N VAL A 58 7.66 9.22 -5.03
CA VAL A 58 6.37 9.11 -5.74
C VAL A 58 6.00 10.41 -6.42
N ASP A 59 6.15 11.56 -5.74
CA ASP A 59 5.83 12.85 -6.35
C ASP A 59 6.68 13.12 -7.60
N GLN A 60 7.97 12.78 -7.56
CA GLN A 60 8.85 12.90 -8.72
C GLN A 60 8.40 11.97 -9.86
N VAL A 61 8.19 10.68 -9.58
CA VAL A 61 7.82 9.67 -10.59
C VAL A 61 6.48 9.99 -11.24
N ALA A 62 5.48 10.39 -10.44
CA ALA A 62 4.14 10.72 -10.92
C ALA A 62 4.10 11.89 -11.91
N ARG A 63 5.15 12.74 -11.92
CA ARG A 63 5.25 13.91 -12.81
C ARG A 63 5.99 13.65 -14.12
N VAL A 64 6.63 12.48 -14.26
CA VAL A 64 7.40 12.15 -15.47
C VAL A 64 6.50 12.06 -16.72
N VAL A 65 5.30 11.50 -16.57
CA VAL A 65 4.30 11.39 -17.64
C VAL A 65 3.01 12.11 -17.21
N PRO A 66 2.94 13.45 -17.31
CA PRO A 66 1.87 14.26 -16.73
C PRO A 66 0.47 14.03 -17.35
N GLN A 67 0.41 13.36 -18.51
CA GLN A 67 -0.84 12.96 -19.15
C GLN A 67 -1.53 11.80 -18.42
N VAL A 68 -0.78 11.00 -17.64
CA VAL A 68 -1.32 9.91 -16.83
C VAL A 68 -1.47 10.40 -15.40
N GLN A 69 -2.66 10.92 -15.08
CA GLN A 69 -2.91 11.62 -13.81
C GLN A 69 -3.31 10.71 -12.65
N TYR A 70 -3.51 9.42 -12.91
CA TYR A 70 -3.94 8.44 -11.92
C TYR A 70 -3.19 7.13 -12.13
N VAL A 71 -2.36 6.76 -11.15
CA VAL A 71 -1.53 5.55 -11.16
C VAL A 71 -1.42 5.03 -9.73
N GLY A 72 -1.58 3.73 -9.53
CA GLY A 72 -1.14 3.04 -8.31
C GLY A 72 0.32 2.64 -8.45
N TRP A 73 1.17 3.06 -7.53
CA TRP A 73 2.60 2.83 -7.62
C TRP A 73 3.03 1.72 -6.68
N ASP A 74 3.70 0.71 -7.24
CA ASP A 74 4.29 -0.37 -6.45
C ASP A 74 5.77 -0.02 -6.22
N ILE A 75 6.12 0.12 -4.94
CA ILE A 75 7.43 0.62 -4.51
C ILE A 75 8.01 -0.31 -3.47
N VAL A 76 9.26 -0.68 -3.68
CA VAL A 76 10.05 -1.42 -2.71
C VAL A 76 10.95 -0.45 -1.97
N VAL A 77 10.93 -0.48 -0.64
CA VAL A 77 11.89 0.26 0.18
C VAL A 77 13.09 -0.62 0.46
N GLY A 78 14.19 -0.37 -0.27
CA GLY A 78 15.46 -1.05 -0.09
C GLY A 78 16.38 -0.35 0.92
N PRO A 79 17.56 -0.93 1.22
CA PRO A 79 18.52 -0.34 2.15
C PRO A 79 19.08 1.02 1.69
N ASP A 80 19.09 1.26 0.39
CA ASP A 80 19.58 2.52 -0.22
C ASP A 80 18.46 3.51 -0.57
N GLY A 81 17.20 3.14 -0.33
CA GLY A 81 16.02 3.97 -0.62
C GLY A 81 14.93 3.30 -1.44
N PRO A 82 13.88 4.06 -1.80
CA PRO A 82 12.74 3.57 -2.57
C PRO A 82 13.12 3.23 -4.02
N VAL A 83 12.60 2.11 -4.50
CA VAL A 83 12.76 1.62 -5.87
C VAL A 83 11.38 1.42 -6.48
N LEU A 84 11.17 2.01 -7.65
CA LEU A 84 9.94 1.84 -8.44
C LEU A 84 9.93 0.44 -9.09
N VAL A 85 8.87 -0.32 -8.86
CA VAL A 85 8.66 -1.64 -9.48
C VAL A 85 7.67 -1.54 -10.64
N GLU A 86 6.47 -1.02 -10.37
CA GLU A 86 5.36 -0.98 -11.33
C GLU A 86 4.49 0.28 -11.16
N GLY A 87 3.89 0.72 -12.26
CA GLY A 87 2.83 1.73 -12.29
C GLY A 87 1.54 1.15 -12.84
N ASN A 88 0.54 0.99 -11.97
CA ASN A 88 -0.75 0.39 -12.26
C ASN A 88 -1.79 1.44 -12.68
N TRP A 89 -2.21 1.41 -13.95
CA TRP A 89 -3.24 2.32 -14.48
C TRP A 89 -4.66 2.04 -13.93
N GLY A 90 -4.90 0.81 -13.48
CA GLY A 90 -6.19 0.33 -12.95
C GLY A 90 -6.20 0.16 -11.44
N ALA A 91 -5.57 1.07 -10.70
CA ALA A 91 -5.42 0.95 -9.25
C ALA A 91 -6.79 0.86 -8.55
N GLY A 92 -6.94 -0.16 -7.70
CA GLY A 92 -8.12 -0.33 -6.86
C GLY A 92 -8.18 0.74 -5.78
N VAL A 93 -9.27 1.51 -5.71
CA VAL A 93 -9.47 2.54 -4.66
C VAL A 93 -10.12 1.99 -3.38
N TYR A 94 -10.52 0.72 -3.37
CA TYR A 94 -11.31 0.08 -2.32
C TYR A 94 -10.66 -1.22 -1.85
N GLU A 95 -9.50 -1.12 -1.22
CA GLU A 95 -8.77 -2.32 -0.77
C GLU A 95 -8.81 -2.54 0.74
N ASN A 96 -9.34 -1.60 1.52
CA ASN A 96 -9.46 -1.80 2.96
C ASN A 96 -10.53 -2.86 3.29
N LYS A 97 -10.16 -3.89 4.07
CA LYS A 97 -11.06 -4.90 4.64
C LYS A 97 -11.59 -4.43 6.00
N PRO A 98 -12.82 -3.86 6.11
CA PRO A 98 -13.28 -3.23 7.35
C PRO A 98 -13.50 -4.19 8.50
N SER A 99 -13.69 -5.49 8.20
CA SER A 99 -13.78 -6.54 9.22
C SER A 99 -12.43 -6.84 9.89
N VAL A 100 -11.32 -6.39 9.32
CA VAL A 100 -9.97 -6.55 9.88
C VAL A 100 -9.46 -5.23 10.46
N SER A 101 -9.56 -4.14 9.70
CA SER A 101 -9.05 -2.83 10.14
C SER A 101 -9.99 -2.08 11.09
N GLY A 102 -11.28 -2.39 11.09
CA GLY A 102 -12.31 -1.58 11.74
C GLY A 102 -12.60 -0.24 11.05
N ILE A 103 -11.82 0.15 10.04
CA ILE A 103 -12.01 1.39 9.28
C ILE A 103 -13.15 1.19 8.29
N ARG A 104 -14.26 1.90 8.53
CA ARG A 104 -15.49 1.81 7.72
C ARG A 104 -15.67 2.98 6.75
N THR A 105 -14.66 3.84 6.66
CA THR A 105 -14.63 5.01 5.78
C THR A 105 -13.55 4.81 4.73
N GLY A 106 -13.91 4.98 3.45
CA GLY A 106 -12.98 4.90 2.33
C GLY A 106 -12.40 6.26 1.95
N HIS A 107 -11.53 6.28 0.95
CA HIS A 107 -10.85 7.50 0.50
C HIS A 107 -11.62 8.30 -0.57
N LYS A 108 -12.91 8.02 -0.79
CA LYS A 108 -13.73 8.73 -1.80
C LYS A 108 -13.61 10.26 -1.70
N PRO A 109 -13.73 10.91 -0.53
CA PRO A 109 -13.59 12.37 -0.43
C PRO A 109 -12.21 12.87 -0.87
N ARG A 110 -11.14 12.13 -0.57
CA ARG A 110 -9.76 12.46 -0.98
C ARG A 110 -9.62 12.41 -2.50
N TYR A 111 -10.14 11.35 -3.13
CA TYR A 111 -10.13 11.24 -4.59
C TYR A 111 -10.94 12.34 -5.27
N GLN A 112 -12.09 12.71 -4.72
CA GLN A 112 -12.89 13.82 -5.25
C GLN A 112 -12.14 15.15 -5.21
N ALA A 113 -11.40 15.43 -4.13
CA ALA A 113 -10.59 16.64 -4.01
C ALA A 113 -9.42 16.68 -5.01
N ALA A 114 -8.82 15.53 -5.32
CA ALA A 114 -7.66 15.43 -6.20
C ALA A 114 -8.01 15.36 -7.70
N ILE A 115 -8.98 14.51 -8.06
CA ILE A 115 -9.29 14.13 -9.45
C ILE A 115 -10.38 15.04 -10.06
N LYS A 116 -11.10 15.83 -9.24
CA LYS A 116 -12.13 16.80 -9.69
C LYS A 116 -13.17 16.17 -10.65
N PHE A 117 -13.83 15.11 -10.20
CA PHE A 117 -15.02 14.57 -10.87
C PHE A 117 -16.14 15.62 -10.98
#